data_AF-A0AAW4W7Z4-F1
#
_entry.id   AF-A0AAW4W7Z4-F1
#
_cell.length_a   1.000
_cell.length_b   1.000
_cell.length_c   1.000
_cell.angle_alpha   90.00
_cell.angle_beta   90.00
_cell.angle_gamma   90.00
#
_symmetry.space_group_name_H-M   'P 1'
#
loop_
_entity.id
_entity.type
_entity.pdbx_description
1 polymer ?
#
loop_
_entity_poly.entity_id
_entity_poly.type
_entity_poly.pdbx_seq_one_letter_code
_entity_poly.pdbx_strand_id
1 'polypeptide(L)'
;MEMRRFELKKEQIEFLKEMYPDNELVQRVLNCENNGVFEVDVDTKIDFMLFVEDESVYWMDANYEPSAKTYMLESIRDDIYYQTN
;
A
#
# COMPACT_ATOMS: atom_id res chain seq x y z
N MET A 1 -19.21 9.91 -4.31
CA MET A 1 -17.84 9.58 -3.88
C MET A 1 -17.05 9.31 -5.14
N GLU A 2 -15.93 9.99 -5.30
CA GLU A 2 -15.04 9.76 -6.43
C GLU A 2 -14.26 8.47 -6.17
N MET A 3 -14.23 7.58 -7.15
CA MET A 3 -13.52 6.30 -7.07
C MET A 3 -12.18 6.42 -7.78
N ARG A 4 -11.16 5.75 -7.23
CA ARG A 4 -9.84 5.63 -7.82
C ARG A 4 -9.52 4.17 -8.06
N ARG A 5 -9.02 3.92 -9.26
CA ARG A 5 -8.61 2.60 -9.71
C ARG A 5 -7.08 2.55 -9.77
N PHE A 6 -6.50 1.48 -9.24
CA PHE A 6 -5.09 1.16 -9.38
C PHE A 6 -4.89 -0.36 -9.37
N GLU A 7 -3.73 -0.81 -9.81
CA GLU A 7 -3.36 -2.21 -9.91
C GLU A 7 -2.11 -2.47 -9.06
N LEU A 8 -2.08 -3.61 -8.36
CA LEU A 8 -0.92 -4.07 -7.61
C LEU A 8 -0.47 -5.44 -8.13
N LYS A 9 0.84 -5.68 -8.06
CA LYS A 9 1.44 -6.97 -8.40
C LYS A 9 1.02 -8.02 -7.38
N LYS A 10 0.94 -9.28 -7.81
CA LYS A 10 0.57 -10.42 -6.93
C LYS A 10 1.43 -10.47 -5.66
N GLU A 11 2.74 -10.26 -5.81
CA GLU A 11 3.70 -10.28 -4.69
C GLU A 11 3.42 -9.17 -3.66
N GLN A 12 3.01 -7.99 -4.11
CA GLN A 12 2.64 -6.87 -3.23
C GLN A 12 1.35 -7.19 -2.46
N ILE A 13 0.38 -7.81 -3.12
CA ILE A 13 -0.89 -8.22 -2.50
C ILE A 13 -0.65 -9.31 -1.46
N GLU A 14 0.17 -10.31 -1.78
CA GLU A 14 0.55 -11.39 -0.85
C GLU A 14 1.30 -10.82 0.35
N PHE A 15 2.25 -9.92 0.13
CA PHE A 15 2.94 -9.20 1.20
C PHE A 15 1.98 -8.44 2.14
N LEU A 16 1.01 -7.69 1.59
CA LEU A 16 0.03 -6.95 2.40
C LEU A 16 -0.84 -7.90 3.25
N LYS A 17 -1.24 -9.05 2.69
CA LYS A 17 -2.01 -10.09 3.39
C LYS A 17 -1.22 -10.72 4.54
N GLU A 18 0.06 -10.99 4.33
CA GLU A 18 0.93 -11.64 5.33
C GLU A 18 1.36 -10.67 6.43
N MET A 19 1.74 -9.45 6.08
CA MET A 19 2.30 -8.48 7.03
C MET A 19 1.24 -7.73 7.84
N TYR A 20 0.04 -7.55 7.27
CA TYR A 20 -1.03 -6.77 7.88
C TYR A 20 -2.39 -7.49 7.86
N PRO A 21 -2.47 -8.72 8.39
CA PRO A 21 -3.72 -9.50 8.38
C PRO A 21 -4.83 -8.83 9.20
N ASP A 22 -4.47 -8.12 10.27
CA ASP A 22 -5.41 -7.52 11.22
C ASP A 22 -5.56 -5.99 11.06
N ASN A 23 -4.87 -5.37 10.09
CA ASN A 23 -4.98 -3.92 9.88
C ASN A 23 -6.28 -3.59 9.12
N GLU A 24 -7.21 -2.90 9.80
CA GLU A 24 -8.54 -2.61 9.23
C GLU A 24 -8.49 -1.84 7.89
N LEU A 25 -7.55 -0.91 7.73
CA LEU A 25 -7.39 -0.12 6.51
C LEU A 25 -6.85 -0.98 5.37
N VAL A 26 -5.80 -1.77 5.64
CA VAL A 26 -5.23 -2.69 4.64
C VAL A 26 -6.26 -3.72 4.22
N GLN A 27 -7.00 -4.31 5.17
CA GLN A 27 -8.05 -5.28 4.87
C GLN A 27 -9.20 -4.64 4.08
N ARG A 28 -9.57 -3.39 4.39
CA ARG A 28 -10.58 -2.66 3.60
C ARG A 28 -10.16 -2.53 2.13
N VAL A 29 -8.91 -2.16 1.86
CA VAL A 29 -8.37 -2.06 0.50
C VAL A 29 -8.30 -3.44 -0.16
N LEU A 30 -7.79 -4.45 0.54
CA LEU A 30 -7.69 -5.83 0.04
C LEU A 30 -9.05 -6.45 -0.32
N ASN A 31 -10.13 -6.08 0.37
CA ASN A 31 -11.48 -6.53 0.06
C ASN A 31 -12.06 -5.93 -1.22
N CYS A 32 -11.45 -4.87 -1.75
CA CYS A 32 -11.82 -4.25 -3.03
C CYS A 32 -11.04 -4.84 -4.21
N GLU A 33 -10.18 -5.83 -3.97
CA GLU A 33 -9.37 -6.48 -5.00
C GLU A 33 -10.21 -7.34 -5.95
N ASN A 34 -9.95 -7.20 -7.24
CA ASN A 34 -10.52 -8.03 -8.29
C ASN A 34 -9.47 -8.31 -9.37
N ASN A 35 -8.82 -9.48 -9.29
CA ASN A 35 -7.75 -9.92 -10.19
C ASN A 35 -6.57 -8.93 -10.29
N GLY A 36 -6.13 -8.40 -9.15
CA GLY A 36 -5.04 -7.44 -9.02
C GLY A 36 -5.44 -5.98 -9.23
N VAL A 37 -6.70 -5.73 -9.60
CA VAL A 37 -7.27 -4.40 -9.78
C VAL A 37 -8.04 -4.00 -8.53
N PHE A 38 -7.83 -2.78 -8.06
CA PHE A 38 -8.49 -2.20 -6.91
C PHE A 38 -9.32 -1.01 -7.34
N GLU A 39 -10.54 -0.90 -6.80
CA GLU A 39 -11.39 0.27 -6.94
C GLU A 39 -11.85 0.72 -5.56
N VAL A 40 -11.32 1.84 -5.08
CA VAL A 40 -11.58 2.39 -3.74
C VAL A 40 -11.97 3.85 -3.83
N ASP A 41 -12.67 4.39 -2.83
CA ASP A 41 -12.93 5.83 -2.79
C ASP A 41 -11.63 6.63 -2.54
N VAL A 42 -11.62 7.90 -2.96
CA VAL A 42 -10.45 8.79 -2.84
C VAL A 42 -9.96 8.91 -1.40
N ASP A 43 -10.85 8.95 -0.41
CA ASP A 43 -10.47 9.11 1.00
C ASP A 43 -9.73 7.85 1.48
N THR A 44 -10.28 6.66 1.21
CA THR A 44 -9.62 5.38 1.49
C THR A 44 -8.27 5.26 0.78
N LYS A 45 -8.15 5.74 -0.48
CA LYS A 45 -6.86 5.75 -1.19
C LYS A 45 -5.85 6.65 -0.49
N ILE A 46 -6.25 7.84 -0.05
CA ILE A 46 -5.37 8.79 0.63
C ILE A 46 -4.90 8.19 1.95
N ASP A 47 -5.82 7.66 2.76
CA ASP A 47 -5.51 7.00 4.03
C ASP A 47 -4.53 5.83 3.81
N PHE A 48 -4.76 4.99 2.80
CA PHE A 48 -3.88 3.87 2.49
C PHE A 48 -2.48 4.33 2.05
N MET A 49 -2.39 5.37 1.22
CA MET A 49 -1.10 5.91 0.80
C MET A 49 -0.31 6.51 1.97
N LEU A 50 -0.98 7.24 2.88
CA LEU A 50 -0.35 7.78 4.08
C LEU A 50 0.14 6.67 5.00
N PHE A 51 -0.66 5.62 5.18
CA PHE A 51 -0.25 4.43 5.94
C PHE A 51 0.99 3.76 5.34
N VAL A 52 1.01 3.52 4.02
CA VAL A 52 2.15 2.90 3.35
C VAL A 52 3.38 3.80 3.45
N GLU A 53 3.21 5.12 3.31
CA GLU A 53 4.30 6.08 3.46
C GLU A 53 4.85 6.04 4.89
N ASP A 54 4.03 6.18 5.92
CA ASP A 54 4.43 6.14 7.33
C ASP A 54 5.14 4.83 7.71
N GLU A 55 4.61 3.68 7.26
CA GLU A 55 5.25 2.37 7.50
C GLU A 55 6.53 2.17 6.68
N SER A 56 6.70 2.92 5.59
CA SER A 56 7.94 2.97 4.81
C SER A 56 8.95 3.97 5.39
N VAL A 57 8.52 4.94 6.20
CA VAL A 57 9.38 5.99 6.76
C VAL A 57 10.37 5.36 7.77
N TYR A 58 11.62 5.45 7.37
CA TYR A 58 12.78 4.85 8.01
C TYR A 58 13.49 5.78 9.02
N TRP A 59 13.05 7.04 9.16
CA TRP A 59 13.90 8.12 9.64
C TRP A 59 13.84 8.35 11.15
N MET A 60 14.55 7.54 11.95
CA MET A 60 15.11 8.00 13.24
C MET A 60 16.45 7.35 13.64
N ASP A 61 17.07 6.48 12.83
CA ASP A 61 18.39 5.91 13.17
C ASP A 61 19.34 5.92 11.96
N ALA A 62 20.45 6.63 12.10
CA ALA A 62 21.47 6.79 11.07
C ALA A 62 22.19 5.46 10.70
N ASN A 63 21.96 4.39 11.47
CA ASN A 63 22.57 3.07 11.25
C ASN A 63 21.60 1.99 10.79
N TYR A 64 20.32 2.31 10.58
CA TYR A 64 19.36 1.31 10.13
C TYR A 64 19.63 1.00 8.65
N GLU A 65 19.45 -0.22 8.17
CA GLU A 65 19.50 -0.49 6.73
C GLU A 65 18.06 -0.65 6.23
N PRO A 66 17.71 -0.13 5.03
CA PRO A 66 16.38 -0.36 4.47
C PRO A 66 16.10 -1.86 4.42
N SER A 67 15.03 -2.28 5.07
CA SER A 67 14.64 -3.69 5.10
C SER A 67 13.90 -4.08 3.82
N ALA A 68 13.80 -5.38 3.54
CA ALA A 68 12.94 -5.87 2.45
C ALA A 68 11.47 -5.40 2.59
N LYS A 69 10.99 -5.22 3.83
CA LYS A 69 9.66 -4.64 4.13
C LYS A 69 9.57 -3.20 3.60
N THR A 70 10.57 -2.37 3.91
CA THR A 70 10.62 -0.96 3.49
C THR A 70 10.57 -0.84 1.97
N TYR A 71 11.43 -1.59 1.27
CA TYR A 71 11.45 -1.57 -0.20
C TYR A 71 10.12 -2.03 -0.82
N MET A 72 9.47 -3.03 -0.23
CA MET A 72 8.18 -3.51 -0.73
C MET A 72 7.08 -2.45 -0.56
N LEU A 73 7.04 -1.77 0.58
CA LEU A 73 6.09 -0.68 0.83
C LEU A 73 6.33 0.51 -0.09
N GLU A 74 7.59 0.92 -0.29
CA GLU A 74 7.95 1.97 -1.25
C GLU A 74 7.50 1.58 -2.67
N SER A 75 7.72 0.33 -3.08
CA SER A 75 7.26 -0.16 -4.38
C SER A 75 5.73 -0.12 -4.53
N ILE A 76 4.97 -0.41 -3.47
CA ILE A 76 3.50 -0.32 -3.48
C ILE A 76 3.07 1.13 -3.63
N ARG A 77 3.64 2.03 -2.82
CA ARG A 77 3.37 3.48 -2.88
C ARG A 77 3.62 4.01 -4.28
N ASP A 78 4.78 3.69 -4.85
CA ASP A 78 5.20 4.20 -6.16
C ASP A 78 4.29 3.67 -7.28
N ASP A 79 3.96 2.37 -7.28
CA ASP A 79 3.04 1.78 -8.25
C ASP A 79 1.65 2.48 -8.22
N ILE A 80 1.12 2.77 -7.03
CA ILE A 80 -0.16 3.49 -6.90
C ILE A 80 -0.03 4.95 -7.34
N TYR A 81 1.07 5.62 -6.97
CA TYR A 81 1.31 7.02 -7.30
C TYR A 81 1.34 7.24 -8.81
N TYR A 82 2.10 6.43 -9.55
CA TYR A 82 2.25 6.54 -11.01
C TYR A 82 0.99 6.19 -11.79
N GLN A 83 0.06 5.43 -11.21
CA GLN A 83 -1.21 5.09 -11.85
C GLN A 83 -2.30 6.13 -11.61
N THR A 84 -2.16 6.93 -10.55
CA THR A 84 -3.24 7.81 -10.08
C THR A 84 -2.94 9.31 -10.21
N ASN A 85 -1.73 9.69 -10.66
CA ASN A 85 -1.28 11.05 -10.96
C ASN A 85 -0.57 11.11 -12.31
#